data_AF-A0A9E5FTH8-F1
#
_entry.id   AF-A0A9E5FTH8-F1
#
_cell.length_a   1.000
_cell.length_b   1.000
_cell.length_c   1.000
_cell.angle_alpha   90.00
_cell.angle_beta   90.00
_cell.angle_gamma   90.00
#
_symmetry.space_group_name_H-M   'P 1'
#
loop_
_entity.id
_entity.type
_entity.pdbx_description
1 polymer ?
#
loop_
_entity_poly.entity_id
_entity_poly.type
_entity_poly.pdbx_seq_one_letter_code
_entity_poly.pdbx_strand_id
1 'polypeptide(L)'
;MAKSKGRAGTHTTVIEVAQPVVRAFEKKGRVSRGMIEAGVGARRQTLKVTSLPGCLRLTVVSKGSRQELHVYGVSLDEAKVILDSPDFRNLLIHFAGE
;
A
#
# COMPACT_ATOMS: atom_id res chain seq x y z
N MET A 1 -24.00 -5.32 -19.57
CA MET A 1 -24.08 -4.42 -18.40
C MET A 1 -22.68 -4.27 -17.82
N ALA A 2 -22.05 -3.10 -17.97
CA ALA A 2 -20.72 -2.84 -17.43
C ALA A 2 -20.80 -2.77 -15.91
N LYS A 3 -20.18 -3.72 -15.20
CA LYS A 3 -20.03 -3.66 -13.73
C LYS A 3 -19.22 -2.40 -13.40
N SER A 4 -19.89 -1.37 -12.87
CA SER A 4 -19.21 -0.22 -12.29
C SER A 4 -18.33 -0.74 -11.15
N LYS A 5 -17.01 -0.81 -11.38
CA LYS A 5 -16.03 -1.03 -10.31
C LYS A 5 -16.16 0.14 -9.35
N GLY A 6 -16.89 -0.08 -8.26
CA GLY A 6 -17.28 0.94 -7.30
C GLY A 6 -16.05 1.61 -6.70
N ARG A 7 -16.01 2.94 -6.78
CA ARG A 7 -15.05 3.78 -6.07
C ARG A 7 -15.36 3.68 -4.57
N ALA A 8 -14.60 2.86 -3.84
CA ALA A 8 -14.82 2.60 -2.43
C ALA A 8 -13.99 3.57 -1.57
N GLY A 9 -14.47 4.81 -1.41
CA GLY A 9 -13.91 5.75 -0.43
C GLY A 9 -13.57 7.15 -0.97
N THR A 10 -13.53 8.11 -0.05
CA THR A 10 -13.00 9.46 -0.25
C THR A 10 -11.47 9.43 -0.21
N HIS A 11 -10.80 10.49 -0.69
CA HIS A 11 -9.34 10.63 -0.75
C HIS A 11 -8.58 10.47 0.60
N THR A 12 -9.31 10.26 1.69
CA THR A 12 -8.84 10.06 3.06
C THR A 12 -9.00 8.63 3.56
N THR A 13 -9.79 7.80 2.88
CA THR A 13 -10.07 6.42 3.31
C THR A 13 -8.81 5.56 3.17
N VAL A 14 -8.50 4.79 4.21
CA VAL A 14 -7.43 3.80 4.23
C VAL A 14 -8.04 2.47 4.61
N ILE A 15 -7.82 1.43 3.80
CA ILE A 15 -8.27 0.08 4.13
C ILE A 15 -7.55 -0.38 5.41
N GLU A 16 -8.23 -1.16 6.23
CA GLU A 16 -7.74 -1.56 7.56
C GLU A 16 -6.30 -2.09 7.53
N VAL A 17 -6.01 -2.99 6.59
CA VAL A 17 -4.67 -3.58 6.39
C VAL A 17 -3.59 -2.56 6.00
N ALA A 18 -3.96 -1.44 5.39
CA ALA A 18 -3.04 -0.40 4.95
C ALA A 18 -2.76 0.65 6.04
N GLN A 19 -3.54 0.68 7.14
CA GLN A 19 -3.33 1.64 8.23
C GLN A 19 -1.93 1.56 8.87
N PRO A 20 -1.39 0.38 9.25
CA PRO A 20 -0.05 0.31 9.82
C PRO A 20 1.02 0.77 8.82
N VAL A 21 0.84 0.46 7.54
CA VAL A 21 1.73 0.92 6.46
C VAL A 21 1.72 2.44 6.38
N VAL A 22 0.53 3.06 6.26
CA VAL A 22 0.41 4.52 6.21
C VAL A 22 1.05 5.18 7.43
N ARG A 23 0.75 4.72 8.64
CA ARG A 23 1.30 5.30 9.88
C ARG A 23 2.82 5.19 9.96
N ALA A 24 3.41 4.08 9.51
CA ALA A 24 4.86 3.91 9.53
C ALA A 24 5.56 4.84 8.54
N PHE A 25 5.04 4.97 7.32
CA PHE A 25 5.63 5.82 6.30
C PHE A 25 5.35 7.32 6.53
N GLU A 26 4.22 7.71 7.12
CA GLU A 26 3.93 9.11 7.47
C GLU A 26 4.89 9.70 8.51
N LYS A 27 5.54 8.85 9.33
CA LYS A 27 6.58 9.31 10.26
C LYS A 27 7.87 9.76 9.58
N LYS A 28 8.10 9.33 8.34
CA LYS A 28 9.36 9.51 7.61
C LYS A 28 9.20 10.34 6.35
N GLY A 29 8.01 10.36 5.75
CA GLY A 29 7.74 11.11 4.54
C GLY A 29 6.27 11.42 4.36
N ARG A 30 5.91 11.89 3.17
CA ARG A 30 4.53 12.24 2.83
C ARG A 30 3.85 11.05 2.15
N VAL A 31 2.72 10.63 2.69
CA VAL A 31 1.90 9.54 2.10
C VAL A 31 0.66 10.12 1.42
N SER A 32 0.56 9.89 0.11
CA SER A 32 -0.66 10.13 -0.66
C SER A 32 -1.50 8.86 -0.71
N ARG A 33 -2.69 8.91 -0.12
CA ARG A 33 -3.69 7.84 -0.12
C ARG A 33 -4.38 7.81 -1.48
N GLY A 34 -3.91 6.92 -2.35
CA GLY A 34 -4.42 6.78 -3.71
C GLY A 34 -5.71 5.98 -3.78
N MET A 35 -5.90 5.26 -4.88
CA MET A 35 -7.13 4.57 -5.20
C MET A 35 -7.35 3.34 -4.32
N ILE A 36 -8.62 3.09 -3.96
CA ILE A 36 -9.10 1.83 -3.41
C ILE A 36 -9.93 1.11 -4.49
N GLU A 37 -9.57 -0.12 -4.80
CA GLU A 37 -10.34 -1.04 -5.64
C GLU A 37 -10.96 -2.14 -4.76
N ALA A 38 -12.28 -2.28 -4.81
CA ALA A 38 -13.00 -3.36 -4.12
C ALA A 38 -13.13 -4.61 -5.01
N GLY A 39 -13.34 -5.77 -4.39
CA GLY A 39 -13.63 -7.03 -5.08
C GLY A 39 -12.42 -7.75 -5.66
N VAL A 40 -11.22 -7.53 -5.11
CA VAL A 40 -9.96 -8.10 -5.62
C VAL A 40 -9.86 -9.62 -5.40
N GLY A 41 -10.49 -10.16 -4.35
CA GLY A 41 -10.58 -11.60 -4.12
C GLY A 41 -9.25 -12.28 -3.76
N ALA A 42 -8.30 -11.54 -3.16
CA ALA A 42 -6.99 -12.09 -2.85
C ALA A 42 -7.04 -13.17 -1.76
N ARG A 43 -6.23 -14.22 -1.92
CA ARG A 43 -6.13 -15.31 -0.93
C ARG A 43 -5.31 -14.93 0.31
N ARG A 44 -4.38 -13.99 0.18
CA ARG A 44 -3.47 -13.52 1.23
C ARG A 44 -3.38 -12.00 1.21
N GLN A 45 -2.96 -11.43 2.33
CA GLN A 45 -2.61 -10.01 2.40
C GLN A 45 -1.20 -9.83 1.86
N THR A 46 -1.03 -8.90 0.92
CA THR A 46 0.27 -8.66 0.29
C THR A 46 0.57 -7.17 0.26
N LEU A 47 1.83 -6.81 0.40
CA LEU A 47 2.34 -5.46 0.16
C LEU A 47 3.36 -5.50 -0.96
N LYS A 48 3.08 -4.84 -2.08
CA LYS A 48 4.05 -4.65 -3.16
C LYS A 48 4.62 -3.24 -3.10
N VAL A 49 5.95 -3.14 -3.04
CA VAL A 49 6.70 -1.89 -3.12
C VAL A 49 7.28 -1.76 -4.53
N THR A 50 7.03 -0.65 -5.20
CA THR A 50 7.60 -0.36 -6.53
C THR A 50 8.25 1.00 -6.49
N SER A 51 9.52 1.08 -6.89
CA SER A 51 10.20 2.36 -7.06
C SER A 51 9.68 3.06 -8.33
N LEU A 52 9.30 4.32 -8.20
CA LEU A 52 8.92 5.20 -9.31
C LEU A 52 9.81 6.46 -9.29
N PRO A 53 9.95 7.18 -10.41
CA PRO A 53 10.62 8.48 -10.40
C PRO A 53 10.00 9.42 -9.35
N GLY A 54 10.78 9.77 -8.32
CA GLY A 54 10.38 10.71 -7.26
C GLY A 54 9.50 10.16 -6.13
N CYS A 55 9.10 8.88 -6.15
CA CYS A 55 8.33 8.28 -5.05
C CYS A 55 8.36 6.75 -5.03
N LEU A 56 7.91 6.15 -3.93
CA LEU A 56 7.58 4.73 -3.85
C LEU A 56 6.08 4.54 -4.02
N ARG A 57 5.67 3.63 -4.89
CA ARG A 57 4.30 3.13 -4.94
C ARG A 57 4.17 1.89 -4.08
N LEU A 58 3.33 1.99 -3.04
CA LEU A 58 2.97 0.86 -2.20
C LEU A 58 1.57 0.37 -2.60
N THR A 59 1.47 -0.90 -2.95
CA THR A 59 0.19 -1.55 -3.25
C THR A 59 -0.12 -2.53 -2.14
N VAL A 60 -1.10 -2.19 -1.31
CA VAL A 60 -1.59 -3.05 -0.24
C VAL A 60 -2.80 -3.82 -0.76
N VAL A 61 -2.78 -5.14 -0.66
CA VAL A 61 -3.87 -6.01 -1.11
C VAL A 61 -4.37 -6.82 0.08
N SER A 62 -5.68 -6.88 0.24
CA SER A 62 -6.40 -7.76 1.15
C SER A 62 -7.46 -8.58 0.41
N LYS A 63 -8.14 -9.47 1.12
CA LYS A 63 -9.18 -10.36 0.57
C LYS A 63 -10.26 -9.60 -0.23
N GLY A 64 -10.70 -8.46 0.29
CA GLY A 64 -11.82 -7.70 -0.29
C GLY A 64 -11.41 -6.48 -1.11
N SER A 65 -10.15 -6.04 -1.02
CA SER A 65 -9.76 -4.73 -1.54
C SER A 65 -8.27 -4.62 -1.85
N ARG A 66 -7.91 -3.71 -2.73
CA ARG A 66 -6.55 -3.23 -2.96
C ARG A 66 -6.53 -1.73 -2.76
N GLN A 67 -5.47 -1.21 -2.15
CA GLN A 67 -5.21 0.21 -2.07
C GLN A 67 -3.81 0.53 -2.59
N GLU A 68 -3.73 1.58 -3.40
CA GLU A 68 -2.47 2.16 -3.84
C GLU A 68 -2.13 3.39 -3.01
N LEU A 69 -0.89 3.48 -2.55
CA LEU A 69 -0.33 4.59 -1.81
C LEU A 69 0.92 5.08 -2.53
N HIS A 70 1.14 6.39 -2.56
CA HIS A 70 2.41 6.97 -3.01
C HIS A 70 3.12 7.60 -1.83
N VAL A 71 4.37 7.20 -1.62
CA VAL A 71 5.21 7.68 -0.53
C VAL A 71 6.33 8.53 -1.10
N TYR A 72 6.41 9.78 -0.66
CA TYR A 72 7.41 10.75 -1.08
C TYR A 72 8.39 11.00 0.07
N GLY A 73 9.67 11.20 -0.26
CA GLY A 73 10.72 11.48 0.72
C GLY A 73 11.19 10.26 1.51
N VAL A 74 10.92 9.05 1.03
CA VAL A 74 11.43 7.80 1.61
C VAL A 74 12.09 6.98 0.51
N SER A 75 13.34 6.58 0.72
CA SER A 75 14.09 5.74 -0.21
C SER A 75 13.66 4.26 -0.12
N LEU A 76 14.04 3.46 -1.12
CA LEU A 76 13.74 2.03 -1.12
C LEU A 76 14.43 1.30 0.04
N ASP A 77 15.66 1.67 0.39
CA ASP A 77 16.40 1.07 1.50
C ASP A 77 15.75 1.41 2.86
N GLU A 78 15.33 2.65 3.06
CA GLU A 78 14.56 3.03 4.24
C GLU A 78 13.22 2.28 4.31
N ALA A 79 12.55 2.10 3.16
CA ALA A 79 11.33 1.32 3.10
C ALA A 79 11.57 -0.14 3.49
N LYS A 80 12.68 -0.75 3.08
CA LYS A 80 13.08 -2.11 3.50
C LYS A 80 13.25 -2.17 5.02
N VAL A 81 13.95 -1.21 5.62
CA VAL A 81 14.14 -1.13 7.09
C VAL A 81 12.82 -0.96 7.83
N ILE A 82 11.94 -0.07 7.36
CA ILE A 82 10.61 0.13 7.97
C ILE A 82 9.80 -1.17 7.92
N LEU A 83 9.83 -1.86 6.77
CA LEU A 83 9.02 -3.04 6.50
C LEU A 83 9.56 -4.34 7.12
N ASP A 84 10.80 -4.32 7.62
CA ASP A 84 11.37 -5.42 8.42
C ASP A 84 10.79 -5.48 9.85
N SER A 85 10.02 -4.47 10.27
CA SER A 85 9.34 -4.45 11.57
C SER A 85 8.40 -5.65 11.77
N PRO A 86 8.31 -6.20 13.00
CA PRO A 86 7.34 -7.25 13.33
C PRO A 86 5.88 -6.89 13.03
N ASP A 87 5.55 -5.59 12.97
CA ASP A 87 4.21 -5.08 12.63
C ASP A 87 3.71 -5.55 11.25
N PHE A 88 4.63 -5.94 10.35
CA PHE A 88 4.31 -6.30 8.97
C PHE A 88 4.43 -7.80 8.68
N ARG A 89 4.66 -8.66 9.69
CA ARG A 89 4.84 -10.12 9.51
C ARG A 89 3.63 -10.83 8.87
N ASN A 90 2.44 -10.26 9.00
CA ASN A 90 1.21 -10.81 8.42
C ASN A 90 1.05 -10.46 6.92
N LEU A 91 1.89 -9.57 6.39
CA LEU A 91 1.91 -9.19 4.99
C LEU A 91 2.99 -9.98 4.25
N LEU A 92 2.63 -10.55 3.12
CA LEU A 92 3.63 -11.01 2.17
C LEU A 92 4.18 -9.80 1.40
N ILE A 93 5.43 -9.45 1.67
CA ILE A 93 6.07 -8.24 1.13
C ILE A 93 6.86 -8.59 -0.13
N HIS A 94 6.64 -7.81 -1.20
CA HIS A 94 7.34 -7.93 -2.48
C HIS A 94 7.94 -6.59 -2.87
N PHE A 95 9.24 -6.54 -3.09
CA PHE A 95 9.92 -5.39 -3.69
C PHE A 95 10.04 -5.63 -5.21
N ALA A 96 9.57 -4.69 -6.01
CA ALA A 96 9.63 -4.75 -7.47
C ALA A 96 10.63 -3.73 -7.98
N GLY A 97 11.55 -4.18 -8.84
CA GLY A 97 12.67 -3.39 -9.34
C GLY A 97 14.04 -3.86 -8.85
N GLU A 98 14.16 -5.09 -8.34
CA GLU A 98 15.43 -5.84 -8.29
C GLU A 98 15.59 -6.68 -9.56
#